data_AF-A0A9J7L6G5-F1
#
_entry.id   AF-A0A9J7L6G5-F1
#
_cell.length_a   1.000
_cell.length_b   1.000
_cell.length_c   1.000
_cell.angle_alpha   90.00
_cell.angle_beta   90.00
_cell.angle_gamma   90.00
#
_symmetry.space_group_name_H-M   'P 1'
#
loop_
_entity.id
_entity.type
_entity.pdbx_description
1 polymer ?
#
loop_
_entity_poly.entity_id
_entity_poly.type
_entity_poly.pdbx_seq_one_letter_code
_entity_poly.pdbx_strand_id
1 'polypeptide(L)'
;MDWASSHQILLLSAAGAGVAFYAARKYFGGGVCYSTARLEGKTAIVTGSNTGLGKETARDLARRGARVILACRNVTKAEEAAEDIRKTTGNGNVVVLKLDLSSLASVREFAAGINEKEERLDILINNAGIMMCPQWKTEDGFEMQFGTNHLGHFLLTNLLMDKLKKCAPSRVVTVSSMGHQWGKIHFDDINLENGYEPLKAYGQSKLANILFIRELAKKLEGTEVTCYAVHPGGVRSDLSRYMPDAHGRWLALVQPLVQLGMYVVGKSPEQGAQTSLHCALQEGLESKSGLYFSDCAPIDPSPAGQDDEVAKRLWEVSEEMVGLKNTDNMADSGGELEKQESRLVVFAGILVGVAGVVLMRKYFGGGVCRSTARLDGKTVVITGANTGIGKETARDIAKRGARVILACRDLTKAEAAAAEIRQDTGNGNVVTEKMDLASLKSVREFALKVNARESRLDILINNAGIMACPQWKTEDGFEMQFGTNHLGHFLLTNLLLDKLKKSAPSRVVNVSSGAHEQGAINFDDINLERTYTPWGAYGQSKLANVLFTKELDRKLKDSGVTTYSLHPGVINTELSRNMDAAFGWGFTLLSPVLSAAVRLFGKSVQQGAQTTIHCAVTEGLEGFSGQYFA
;
A
#
# COMPACT_ATOMS: atom_id res chain seq x y z
N MET A 1 33.60 -32.15 -41.90
CA MET A 1 32.68 -31.49 -40.95
C MET A 1 31.89 -30.46 -41.72
N ASP A 2 30.58 -30.60 -41.68
CA ASP A 2 29.68 -30.35 -42.80
C ASP A 2 29.15 -28.91 -42.82
N TRP A 3 29.47 -28.13 -43.85
CA TRP A 3 29.06 -26.72 -44.00
C TRP A 3 27.52 -26.55 -44.05
N ALA A 4 26.81 -27.61 -44.43
CA ALA A 4 25.35 -27.70 -44.40
C ALA A 4 24.77 -27.71 -42.98
N SER A 5 25.48 -28.30 -42.01
CA SER A 5 25.01 -28.41 -40.62
C SER A 5 24.98 -27.06 -39.89
N SER A 6 25.96 -26.19 -40.17
CA SER A 6 26.03 -24.84 -39.58
C SER A 6 24.90 -23.93 -40.05
N HIS A 7 24.47 -24.02 -41.31
CA HIS A 7 23.32 -23.23 -41.84
C HIS A 7 21.99 -23.70 -41.27
N GLN A 8 21.81 -25.02 -41.10
CA GLN A 8 20.62 -25.57 -40.44
C GLN A 8 20.55 -25.14 -38.97
N ILE A 9 21.68 -25.14 -38.24
CA ILE A 9 21.72 -24.64 -36.86
C ILE A 9 21.40 -23.15 -36.80
N LEU A 10 21.90 -22.33 -37.73
CA LEU A 10 21.62 -20.90 -37.78
C LEU A 10 20.14 -20.61 -38.09
N LEU A 11 19.56 -21.35 -39.04
CA LEU A 11 18.13 -21.24 -39.40
C LEU A 11 17.22 -21.71 -38.26
N LEU A 12 17.55 -22.81 -37.59
CA LEU A 12 16.82 -23.29 -36.42
C LEU A 12 16.93 -22.32 -35.24
N SER A 13 18.09 -21.71 -35.04
CA SER A 13 18.30 -20.69 -34.00
C SER A 13 17.52 -19.40 -34.30
N ALA A 14 17.53 -18.95 -35.56
CA ALA A 14 16.75 -17.79 -35.99
C ALA A 14 15.23 -18.04 -35.91
N ALA A 15 14.77 -19.25 -36.28
CA ALA A 15 13.38 -19.66 -36.13
C ALA A 15 12.99 -19.74 -34.65
N GLY A 16 13.83 -20.32 -33.79
CA GLY A 16 13.63 -20.38 -32.35
C GLY A 16 13.56 -18.98 -31.70
N ALA A 17 14.46 -18.08 -32.08
CA ALA A 17 14.44 -16.68 -31.65
C ALA A 17 13.17 -15.95 -32.13
N GLY A 18 12.74 -16.20 -33.37
CA GLY A 18 11.49 -15.65 -33.92
C GLY A 18 10.25 -16.12 -33.17
N VAL A 19 10.17 -17.42 -32.83
CA VAL A 19 9.08 -18.00 -32.03
C VAL A 19 9.09 -17.43 -30.61
N ALA A 20 10.26 -17.36 -29.96
CA ALA A 20 10.39 -16.77 -28.63
C ALA A 20 10.00 -15.28 -28.62
N PHE A 21 10.42 -14.51 -29.63
CA PHE A 21 10.04 -13.12 -29.79
C PHE A 21 8.52 -12.95 -30.02
N TYR A 22 7.92 -13.79 -30.85
CA TYR A 22 6.47 -13.81 -31.07
C TYR A 22 5.71 -14.15 -29.78
N ALA A 23 6.15 -15.17 -29.05
CA ALA A 23 5.56 -15.57 -27.77
C ALA A 23 5.67 -14.45 -26.72
N ALA A 24 6.83 -13.78 -26.62
CA ALA A 24 7.02 -12.63 -25.76
C ALA A 24 6.09 -11.47 -26.14
N ARG A 25 6.02 -11.10 -27.43
CA ARG A 25 5.10 -10.07 -27.95
C ARG A 25 3.64 -10.40 -27.63
N LYS A 26 3.25 -11.67 -27.72
CA LYS A 26 1.90 -12.13 -27.38
C LYS A 26 1.63 -12.03 -25.88
N TYR A 27 2.60 -12.43 -25.05
CA TYR A 27 2.51 -12.34 -23.59
C TYR A 27 2.38 -10.88 -23.12
N PHE A 28 3.24 -9.98 -23.60
CA PHE A 28 3.20 -8.56 -23.24
C PHE A 28 2.02 -7.79 -23.85
N GLY A 29 1.37 -8.33 -24.88
CA GLY A 29 0.16 -7.78 -25.47
C GLY A 29 -1.03 -7.70 -24.51
N GLY A 30 -1.04 -8.54 -23.47
CA GLY A 30 -2.08 -8.54 -22.44
C GLY A 30 -3.41 -9.14 -22.91
N GLY A 31 -4.47 -8.86 -22.15
CA GLY A 31 -5.81 -9.39 -22.41
C GLY A 31 -6.48 -8.77 -23.64
N VAL A 32 -7.30 -9.57 -24.33
CA VAL A 32 -8.03 -9.18 -25.55
C VAL A 32 -9.53 -9.17 -25.27
N CYS A 33 -10.23 -8.15 -25.78
CA CYS A 33 -11.67 -8.11 -25.75
C CYS A 33 -12.24 -9.03 -26.83
N TYR A 34 -12.98 -10.07 -26.42
CA TYR A 34 -13.62 -11.02 -27.32
C TYR A 34 -15.11 -10.72 -27.57
N SER A 35 -15.64 -9.62 -27.03
CA SER A 35 -17.05 -9.26 -27.24
C SER A 35 -17.34 -9.10 -28.73
N THR A 36 -18.43 -9.69 -29.19
CA THR A 36 -18.95 -9.60 -30.56
C THR A 36 -20.10 -8.59 -30.66
N ALA A 37 -20.36 -7.81 -29.60
CA ALA A 37 -21.45 -6.84 -29.54
C ALA A 37 -21.44 -5.90 -30.74
N ARG A 38 -22.62 -5.70 -31.31
CA ARG A 38 -22.91 -4.72 -32.36
C ARG A 38 -23.52 -3.47 -31.72
N LEU A 39 -23.24 -2.30 -32.30
CA LEU A 39 -23.55 -1.00 -31.72
C LEU A 39 -24.39 -0.11 -32.66
N GLU A 40 -25.11 -0.69 -33.63
CA GLU A 40 -26.00 0.11 -34.47
C GLU A 40 -27.04 0.83 -33.61
N GLY A 41 -27.24 2.12 -33.90
CA GLY A 41 -28.15 2.96 -33.13
C GLY A 41 -27.68 3.27 -31.71
N LYS A 42 -26.41 2.99 -31.36
CA LYS A 42 -25.78 3.39 -30.10
C LYS A 42 -24.86 4.59 -30.31
N THR A 43 -24.78 5.48 -29.32
CA THR A 43 -23.89 6.66 -29.36
C THR A 43 -22.81 6.54 -28.31
N ALA A 44 -21.55 6.73 -28.71
CA ALA A 44 -20.39 6.70 -27.84
C ALA A 44 -19.60 8.02 -27.90
N ILE A 45 -19.16 8.51 -26.74
CA ILE A 45 -18.21 9.61 -26.62
C ILE A 45 -16.87 9.04 -26.16
N VAL A 46 -15.78 9.38 -26.85
CA VAL A 46 -14.41 9.03 -26.44
C VAL A 46 -13.58 10.30 -26.35
N THR A 47 -13.15 10.65 -25.13
CA THR A 47 -12.31 11.83 -24.92
C THR A 47 -10.86 11.55 -25.36
N GLY A 48 -10.19 12.52 -25.99
CA GLY A 48 -8.78 12.39 -26.40
C GLY A 48 -8.53 11.27 -27.41
N SER A 49 -9.44 11.14 -28.38
CA SER A 49 -9.50 10.04 -29.35
C SER A 49 -8.89 10.37 -30.71
N ASN A 50 -8.07 11.42 -30.82
CA ASN A 50 -7.37 11.79 -32.05
C ASN A 50 -6.08 10.97 -32.28
N THR A 51 -5.47 10.40 -31.23
CA THR A 51 -4.29 9.54 -31.35
C THR A 51 -4.32 8.39 -30.33
N GLY A 52 -3.36 7.47 -30.43
CA GLY A 52 -3.12 6.43 -29.45
C GLY A 52 -4.33 5.52 -29.16
N LEU A 53 -4.43 5.05 -27.92
CA LEU A 53 -5.45 4.06 -27.54
C LEU A 53 -6.88 4.63 -27.60
N GLY A 54 -7.05 5.94 -27.44
CA GLY A 54 -8.34 6.61 -27.60
C GLY A 54 -8.86 6.51 -29.04
N LYS A 55 -7.96 6.73 -30.03
CA LYS A 55 -8.29 6.57 -31.44
C LYS A 55 -8.67 5.12 -31.78
N GLU A 56 -7.92 4.15 -31.29
CA GLU A 56 -8.22 2.73 -31.55
C GLU A 56 -9.48 2.25 -30.81
N THR A 57 -9.78 2.79 -29.63
CA THR A 57 -11.07 2.58 -28.95
C THR A 57 -12.22 3.12 -29.80
N ALA A 58 -12.11 4.36 -30.29
CA ALA A 58 -13.11 4.97 -31.16
C ALA A 58 -13.28 4.20 -32.49
N ARG A 59 -12.18 3.72 -33.07
CA ARG A 59 -12.18 2.90 -34.29
C ARG A 59 -12.94 1.59 -34.11
N ASP A 60 -12.72 0.89 -33.00
CA ASP A 60 -13.41 -0.38 -32.75
C ASP A 60 -14.91 -0.19 -32.50
N LEU A 61 -15.29 0.83 -31.74
CA LEU A 61 -16.70 1.20 -31.54
C LEU A 61 -17.37 1.57 -32.87
N ALA A 62 -16.69 2.34 -33.73
CA ALA A 62 -17.18 2.69 -35.06
C ALA A 62 -17.31 1.46 -35.96
N ARG A 63 -16.34 0.54 -35.94
CA ARG A 63 -16.39 -0.74 -36.69
C ARG A 63 -17.61 -1.60 -36.31
N ARG A 64 -18.09 -1.46 -35.08
CA ARG A 64 -19.28 -2.14 -34.57
C ARG A 64 -20.60 -1.44 -34.91
N GLY A 65 -20.55 -0.28 -35.57
CA GLY A 65 -21.73 0.46 -36.04
C GLY A 65 -22.17 1.62 -35.14
N ALA A 66 -21.42 1.95 -34.08
CA ALA A 66 -21.77 3.07 -33.20
C ALA A 66 -21.68 4.42 -33.92
N ARG A 67 -22.52 5.37 -33.52
CA ARG A 67 -22.22 6.80 -33.70
C ARG A 67 -21.11 7.17 -32.71
N VAL A 68 -19.95 7.60 -33.20
CA VAL A 68 -18.79 7.89 -32.34
C VAL A 68 -18.45 9.37 -32.39
N ILE A 69 -18.46 10.00 -31.22
CA ILE A 69 -18.08 11.40 -31.01
C ILE A 69 -16.65 11.43 -30.49
N LEU A 70 -15.73 11.94 -31.31
CA LEU A 70 -14.35 12.19 -30.94
C LEU A 70 -14.28 13.54 -30.21
N ALA A 71 -14.20 13.49 -28.88
CA ALA A 71 -14.15 14.67 -28.03
C ALA A 71 -12.70 15.08 -27.79
N CYS A 72 -12.22 16.09 -28.53
CA CYS A 72 -10.80 16.43 -28.59
C CYS A 72 -10.56 17.94 -28.54
N ARG A 73 -9.48 18.35 -27.89
CA ARG A 73 -9.07 19.77 -27.83
C ARG A 73 -8.63 20.31 -29.19
N ASN A 74 -7.84 19.52 -29.93
CA ASN A 74 -7.37 19.89 -31.26
C ASN A 74 -8.30 19.30 -32.32
N VAL A 75 -9.22 20.11 -32.81
CA VAL A 75 -10.25 19.71 -33.78
C VAL A 75 -9.63 19.26 -35.10
N THR A 76 -8.61 19.95 -35.60
CA THR A 76 -7.93 19.59 -36.87
C THR A 76 -7.37 18.17 -36.84
N LYS A 77 -6.58 17.83 -35.81
CA LYS A 77 -6.05 16.47 -35.66
C LYS A 77 -7.14 15.42 -35.40
N ALA A 78 -8.23 15.83 -34.77
CA ALA A 78 -9.36 14.94 -34.53
C ALA A 78 -10.15 14.66 -35.82
N GLU A 79 -10.25 15.62 -36.74
CA GLU A 79 -10.88 15.41 -38.05
C GLU A 79 -10.05 14.47 -38.92
N GLU A 80 -8.72 14.62 -38.95
CA GLU A 80 -7.83 13.66 -39.62
C GLU A 80 -8.03 12.23 -39.06
N ALA A 81 -8.15 12.10 -37.73
CA ALA A 81 -8.42 10.83 -37.09
C ALA A 81 -9.82 10.29 -37.42
N ALA A 82 -10.84 11.16 -37.48
CA ALA A 82 -12.20 10.80 -37.84
C ALA A 82 -12.29 10.31 -39.29
N GLU A 83 -11.63 10.98 -40.24
CA GLU A 83 -11.54 10.55 -41.64
C GLU A 83 -10.90 9.16 -41.77
N ASP A 84 -9.78 8.95 -41.08
CA ASP A 84 -9.12 7.64 -41.06
C ASP A 84 -10.03 6.54 -40.48
N ILE A 85 -10.75 6.83 -39.39
CA ILE A 85 -11.70 5.87 -38.83
C ILE A 85 -12.85 5.60 -39.81
N ARG A 86 -13.47 6.64 -40.39
CA ARG A 86 -14.55 6.49 -41.39
C ARG A 86 -14.09 5.61 -42.55
N LYS A 87 -12.90 5.87 -43.08
CA LYS A 87 -12.32 5.12 -44.20
C LYS A 87 -12.04 3.65 -43.86
N THR A 88 -11.44 3.39 -42.70
CA THR A 88 -11.01 2.04 -42.31
C THR A 88 -12.13 1.16 -41.76
N THR A 89 -13.22 1.76 -41.26
CA THR A 89 -14.36 1.03 -40.68
C THR A 89 -15.56 0.96 -41.62
N GLY A 90 -15.64 1.86 -42.61
CA GLY A 90 -16.83 2.02 -43.46
C GLY A 90 -18.00 2.71 -42.76
N ASN A 91 -17.85 3.13 -41.49
CA ASN A 91 -18.90 3.80 -40.74
C ASN A 91 -18.75 5.32 -40.86
N GLY A 92 -19.71 5.97 -41.54
CA GLY A 92 -19.76 7.41 -41.70
C GLY A 92 -20.15 8.21 -40.45
N ASN A 93 -20.69 7.56 -39.42
CA ASN A 93 -21.22 8.21 -38.21
C ASN A 93 -20.16 8.52 -37.16
N VAL A 94 -19.02 9.04 -37.60
CA VAL A 94 -17.92 9.46 -36.72
C VAL A 94 -17.81 10.97 -36.83
N VAL A 95 -18.01 11.68 -35.72
CA VAL A 95 -18.06 13.15 -35.68
C VAL A 95 -17.04 13.68 -34.67
N VAL A 96 -16.56 14.90 -34.89
CA VAL A 96 -15.62 15.57 -33.98
C VAL A 96 -16.34 16.69 -33.25
N LEU A 97 -16.13 16.77 -31.95
CA LEU A 97 -16.60 17.89 -31.14
C LEU A 97 -15.44 18.39 -30.27
N LYS A 98 -15.31 19.72 -30.16
CA LYS A 98 -14.25 20.35 -29.39
C LYS A 98 -14.51 20.13 -27.89
N LEU A 99 -13.53 19.54 -27.20
CA LEU A 99 -13.55 19.41 -25.75
C LEU A 99 -12.15 19.65 -25.19
N ASP A 100 -11.99 20.69 -24.38
CA ASP A 100 -10.80 20.90 -23.56
C ASP A 100 -11.12 20.57 -22.10
N LEU A 101 -10.52 19.49 -21.59
CA LEU A 101 -10.73 19.04 -20.21
C LEU A 101 -9.95 19.88 -19.18
N SER A 102 -9.05 20.77 -19.61
CA SER A 102 -8.39 21.75 -18.74
C SER A 102 -9.16 23.07 -18.63
N SER A 103 -10.43 23.10 -19.07
CA SER A 103 -11.32 24.26 -18.97
C SER A 103 -12.73 23.79 -18.58
N LEU A 104 -13.18 24.10 -17.36
CA LEU A 104 -14.53 23.71 -16.92
C LEU A 104 -15.62 24.37 -17.77
N ALA A 105 -15.37 25.57 -18.29
CA ALA A 105 -16.24 26.23 -19.25
C ALA A 105 -16.39 25.41 -20.54
N SER A 106 -15.27 24.93 -21.11
CA SER A 106 -15.32 24.05 -22.30
C SER A 106 -16.06 22.75 -22.02
N VAL A 107 -15.89 22.17 -20.83
CA VAL A 107 -16.62 20.94 -20.43
C VAL A 107 -18.12 21.20 -20.35
N ARG A 108 -18.55 22.33 -19.77
CA ARG A 108 -19.96 22.72 -19.67
C ARG A 108 -20.58 22.98 -21.03
N GLU A 109 -19.90 23.72 -21.91
CA GLU A 109 -20.35 23.98 -23.28
C GLU A 109 -20.52 22.68 -24.07
N PHE A 110 -19.53 21.79 -24.00
CA PHE A 110 -19.60 20.47 -24.64
C PHE A 110 -20.78 19.66 -24.11
N ALA A 111 -20.92 19.53 -22.79
CA ALA A 111 -21.99 18.74 -22.18
C ALA A 111 -23.38 19.31 -22.49
N ALA A 112 -23.54 20.63 -22.49
CA ALA A 112 -24.78 21.30 -22.92
C ALA A 112 -25.11 20.97 -24.38
N GLY A 113 -24.13 21.06 -25.27
CA GLY A 113 -24.30 20.70 -26.69
C GLY A 113 -24.69 19.24 -26.90
N ILE A 114 -24.10 18.30 -26.16
CA ILE A 114 -24.51 16.89 -26.18
C ILE A 114 -25.94 16.73 -25.64
N ASN A 115 -26.25 17.40 -24.53
CA ASN A 115 -27.57 17.33 -23.92
C ASN A 115 -28.69 17.82 -24.84
N GLU A 116 -28.42 18.86 -25.60
CA GLU A 116 -29.33 19.47 -26.58
C GLU A 116 -29.42 18.67 -27.90
N LYS A 117 -28.27 18.30 -28.49
CA LYS A 117 -28.20 17.86 -29.89
C LYS A 117 -28.16 16.36 -30.10
N GLU A 118 -27.64 15.60 -29.12
CA GLU A 118 -27.54 14.15 -29.24
C GLU A 118 -28.77 13.48 -28.60
N GLU A 119 -29.47 12.66 -29.38
CA GLU A 119 -30.67 11.96 -28.90
C GLU A 119 -30.37 10.98 -27.78
N ARG A 120 -29.18 10.35 -27.82
CA ARG A 120 -28.78 9.31 -26.88
C ARG A 120 -27.29 9.34 -26.56
N LEU A 121 -26.93 8.76 -25.42
CA LEU A 121 -25.55 8.48 -25.02
C LEU A 121 -25.51 7.15 -24.28
N ASP A 122 -24.85 6.15 -24.87
CA ASP A 122 -24.77 4.80 -24.34
C ASP A 122 -23.42 4.48 -23.70
N ILE A 123 -22.34 5.03 -24.26
CA ILE A 123 -20.98 4.71 -23.85
C ILE A 123 -20.20 6.02 -23.68
N LEU A 124 -19.71 6.28 -22.48
CA LEU A 124 -18.79 7.36 -22.19
C LEU A 124 -17.42 6.79 -21.83
N ILE A 125 -16.42 7.04 -22.67
CA ILE A 125 -15.03 6.66 -22.41
C ILE A 125 -14.24 7.90 -22.01
N ASN A 126 -13.98 8.03 -20.71
CA ASN A 126 -13.09 9.03 -20.11
C ASN A 126 -11.63 8.57 -20.31
N ASN A 127 -11.11 8.77 -21.52
CA ASN A 127 -9.80 8.27 -21.95
C ASN A 127 -8.70 9.34 -21.91
N ALA A 128 -9.01 10.59 -22.22
CA ALA A 128 -8.03 11.65 -22.32
C ALA A 128 -7.17 11.75 -21.06
N GLY A 129 -5.91 12.15 -21.23
CA GLY A 129 -5.07 12.45 -20.09
C GLY A 129 -3.69 12.91 -20.49
N ILE A 130 -3.00 13.46 -19.50
CA ILE A 130 -1.65 13.98 -19.58
C ILE A 130 -0.83 13.41 -18.41
N MET A 131 0.49 13.38 -18.58
CA MET A 131 1.40 12.73 -17.65
C MET A 131 2.74 13.47 -17.61
N MET A 132 3.34 13.54 -16.43
CA MET A 132 4.65 14.15 -16.17
C MET A 132 4.75 15.60 -16.68
N CYS A 133 3.67 16.37 -16.61
CA CYS A 133 3.74 17.78 -17.00
C CYS A 133 4.56 18.58 -15.97
N PRO A 134 5.20 19.69 -16.37
CA PRO A 134 5.65 20.70 -15.42
C PRO A 134 4.50 21.20 -14.55
N GLN A 135 4.81 21.93 -13.48
CA GLN A 135 3.80 22.53 -12.59
C GLN A 135 3.01 23.61 -13.35
N TRP A 136 1.95 23.19 -14.02
CA TRP A 136 1.02 24.04 -14.75
C TRP A 136 -0.32 24.07 -14.03
N LYS A 137 -1.11 25.09 -14.35
CA LYS A 137 -2.49 25.22 -13.89
C LYS A 137 -3.46 25.17 -15.06
N THR A 138 -4.65 24.60 -14.86
CA THR A 138 -5.78 24.69 -15.79
C THR A 138 -6.27 26.13 -15.91
N GLU A 139 -7.18 26.42 -16.86
CA GLU A 139 -7.80 27.75 -16.97
C GLU A 139 -8.50 28.16 -15.66
N ASP A 140 -9.08 27.18 -14.97
CA ASP A 140 -9.78 27.34 -13.69
C ASP A 140 -8.84 27.34 -12.47
N GLY A 141 -7.52 27.27 -12.66
CA GLY A 141 -6.52 27.40 -11.59
C GLY A 141 -6.14 26.10 -10.85
N PHE A 142 -6.60 24.93 -11.30
CA PHE A 142 -6.27 23.64 -10.69
C PHE A 142 -4.94 23.10 -11.20
N GLU A 143 -4.31 22.20 -10.43
CA GLU A 143 -3.14 21.45 -10.91
C GLU A 143 -3.46 20.73 -12.22
N MET A 144 -2.60 20.88 -13.22
CA MET A 144 -2.89 20.48 -14.59
C MET A 144 -3.25 19.00 -14.76
N GLN A 145 -2.53 18.07 -14.13
CA GLN A 145 -2.80 16.64 -14.25
C GLN A 145 -4.08 16.22 -13.51
N PHE A 146 -4.31 16.73 -12.29
CA PHE A 146 -5.52 16.49 -11.51
C PHE A 146 -6.76 17.12 -12.17
N GLY A 147 -6.64 18.37 -12.62
CA GLY A 147 -7.67 19.11 -13.34
C GLY A 147 -8.09 18.42 -14.64
N THR A 148 -7.13 18.04 -15.48
CA THR A 148 -7.42 17.43 -16.78
C THR A 148 -7.84 15.96 -16.66
N ASN A 149 -7.10 15.15 -15.89
CA ASN A 149 -7.32 13.70 -15.86
C ASN A 149 -8.54 13.31 -15.02
N HIS A 150 -8.83 14.06 -13.95
CA HIS A 150 -9.90 13.78 -13.00
C HIS A 150 -11.02 14.83 -13.04
N LEU A 151 -10.80 16.09 -12.67
CA LEU A 151 -11.89 17.08 -12.52
C LEU A 151 -12.69 17.34 -13.80
N GLY A 152 -12.01 17.45 -14.95
CA GLY A 152 -12.68 17.62 -16.24
C GLY A 152 -13.59 16.44 -16.60
N HIS A 153 -13.12 15.21 -16.38
CA HIS A 153 -13.94 14.00 -16.60
C HIS A 153 -15.03 13.83 -15.56
N PHE A 154 -14.76 14.19 -14.31
CA PHE A 154 -15.71 14.20 -13.21
C PHE A 154 -16.89 15.12 -13.54
N LEU A 155 -16.61 16.37 -13.94
CA LEU A 155 -17.63 17.33 -14.34
C LEU A 155 -18.39 16.84 -15.59
N LEU A 156 -17.67 16.39 -16.63
CA LEU A 156 -18.28 15.89 -17.87
C LEU A 156 -19.28 14.76 -17.59
N THR A 157 -18.86 13.78 -16.79
CA THR A 157 -19.69 12.61 -16.46
C THR A 157 -20.93 13.01 -15.67
N ASN A 158 -20.79 13.91 -14.69
CA ASN A 158 -21.92 14.40 -13.91
C ASN A 158 -22.92 15.22 -14.75
N LEU A 159 -22.44 16.06 -15.67
CA LEU A 159 -23.31 16.85 -16.55
C LEU A 159 -24.06 16.00 -17.60
N LEU A 160 -23.52 14.82 -17.95
CA LEU A 160 -24.14 13.88 -18.88
C LEU A 160 -24.93 12.77 -18.20
N MET A 161 -25.00 12.79 -16.86
CA MET A 161 -25.54 11.70 -16.05
C MET A 161 -27.00 11.38 -16.36
N ASP A 162 -27.83 12.41 -16.47
CA ASP A 162 -29.25 12.23 -16.75
C ASP A 162 -29.49 11.65 -18.15
N LYS A 163 -28.64 11.98 -19.13
CA LYS A 163 -28.72 11.39 -20.47
C LYS A 163 -28.33 9.91 -20.44
N LEU A 164 -27.24 9.56 -19.76
CA LEU A 164 -26.82 8.16 -19.56
C LEU A 164 -27.94 7.33 -18.89
N LYS A 165 -28.61 7.89 -17.86
CA LYS A 165 -29.74 7.22 -17.20
C LYS A 165 -30.95 7.05 -18.10
N LYS A 166 -31.30 8.08 -18.88
CA LYS A 166 -32.41 8.01 -19.86
C LYS A 166 -32.14 7.00 -20.99
N CYS A 167 -30.87 6.76 -21.30
CA CYS A 167 -30.43 5.84 -22.35
C CYS A 167 -29.97 4.48 -21.82
N ALA A 168 -30.28 4.16 -20.55
CA ALA A 168 -29.89 2.89 -19.96
C ALA A 168 -30.46 1.70 -20.77
N PRO A 169 -29.74 0.57 -20.87
CA PRO A 169 -28.44 0.30 -20.25
C PRO A 169 -27.30 1.10 -20.90
N SER A 170 -26.48 1.74 -20.06
CA SER A 170 -25.38 2.62 -20.48
C SER A 170 -24.12 2.37 -19.65
N ARG A 171 -22.94 2.76 -20.17
CA ARG A 171 -21.64 2.45 -19.57
C ARG A 171 -20.70 3.65 -19.53
N VAL A 172 -20.04 3.84 -18.38
CA VAL A 172 -18.95 4.79 -18.20
C VAL A 172 -17.64 4.05 -17.94
N VAL A 173 -16.63 4.29 -18.77
CA VAL A 173 -15.30 3.67 -18.60
C VAL A 173 -14.28 4.77 -18.40
N THR A 174 -13.58 4.75 -17.26
CA THR A 174 -12.56 5.76 -16.93
C THR A 174 -11.17 5.18 -16.91
N VAL A 175 -10.28 5.76 -17.72
CA VAL A 175 -8.90 5.30 -17.87
C VAL A 175 -8.04 5.78 -16.70
N SER A 176 -7.65 4.84 -15.85
CA SER A 176 -6.63 4.99 -14.82
C SER A 176 -5.28 4.43 -15.31
N SER A 177 -4.36 4.08 -14.41
CA SER A 177 -3.01 3.57 -14.71
C SER A 177 -2.42 2.87 -13.49
N MET A 178 -1.40 2.03 -13.69
CA MET A 178 -0.54 1.53 -12.60
C MET A 178 0.04 2.67 -11.74
N GLY A 179 0.16 3.88 -12.30
CA GLY A 179 0.56 5.08 -11.56
C GLY A 179 -0.23 5.34 -10.27
N HIS A 180 -1.48 4.87 -10.16
CA HIS A 180 -2.29 5.00 -8.95
C HIS A 180 -1.67 4.28 -7.74
N GLN A 181 -0.83 3.26 -7.94
CA GLN A 181 -0.21 2.50 -6.84
C GLN A 181 0.74 3.36 -6.00
N TRP A 182 1.30 4.41 -6.61
CA TRP A 182 2.16 5.38 -5.92
C TRP A 182 1.43 6.67 -5.58
N GLY A 183 0.12 6.75 -5.88
CA GLY A 183 -0.71 7.92 -5.64
C GLY A 183 -1.23 8.00 -4.21
N LYS A 184 -1.45 9.23 -3.75
CA LYS A 184 -2.22 9.55 -2.54
C LYS A 184 -3.08 10.78 -2.84
N ILE A 185 -4.30 10.85 -2.28
CA ILE A 185 -5.12 12.06 -2.35
C ILE A 185 -4.66 13.02 -1.25
N HIS A 186 -4.11 14.16 -1.64
CA HIS A 186 -3.63 15.19 -0.73
C HIS A 186 -4.72 16.23 -0.46
N PHE A 187 -5.73 15.92 0.36
CA PHE A 187 -6.85 16.86 0.58
C PHE A 187 -6.44 18.25 1.09
N ASP A 188 -5.39 18.33 1.91
CA ASP A 188 -4.91 19.60 2.47
C ASP A 188 -4.09 20.43 1.46
N ASP A 189 -3.69 19.82 0.34
CA ASP A 189 -2.96 20.45 -0.76
C ASP A 189 -3.29 19.74 -2.08
N ILE A 190 -4.58 19.78 -2.46
CA ILE A 190 -5.09 18.95 -3.57
C ILE A 190 -4.49 19.35 -4.92
N ASN A 191 -4.05 20.61 -5.03
CA ASN A 191 -3.36 21.14 -6.19
C ASN A 191 -1.83 20.95 -6.13
N LEU A 192 -1.30 20.31 -5.08
CA LEU A 192 0.13 20.06 -4.89
C LEU A 192 0.97 21.34 -5.10
N GLU A 193 0.52 22.44 -4.50
CA GLU A 193 1.20 23.73 -4.58
C GLU A 193 2.54 23.68 -3.83
N ASN A 194 2.65 22.84 -2.80
CA ASN A 194 3.86 22.66 -2.00
C ASN A 194 4.55 21.33 -2.33
N GLY A 195 5.69 21.39 -3.01
CA GLY A 195 6.46 20.20 -3.36
C GLY A 195 5.84 19.41 -4.52
N TYR A 196 5.60 20.11 -5.64
CA TYR A 196 5.14 19.49 -6.88
C TYR A 196 6.17 18.50 -7.41
N GLU A 197 5.74 17.26 -7.59
CA GLU A 197 6.50 16.22 -8.27
C GLU A 197 5.62 15.65 -9.40
N PRO A 198 6.07 15.65 -10.67
CA PRO A 198 5.22 15.27 -11.79
C PRO A 198 4.64 13.85 -11.68
N LEU A 199 5.40 12.91 -11.11
CA LEU A 199 4.95 11.52 -10.90
C LEU A 199 3.93 11.39 -9.77
N LYS A 200 4.10 12.17 -8.71
CA LYS A 200 3.17 12.26 -7.58
C LYS A 200 1.83 12.84 -8.03
N ALA A 201 1.84 13.93 -8.79
CA ALA A 201 0.64 14.53 -9.36
C ALA A 201 -0.09 13.58 -10.31
N TYR A 202 0.65 12.87 -11.17
CA TYR A 202 0.07 11.84 -12.02
C TYR A 202 -0.57 10.72 -11.21
N GLY A 203 0.14 10.19 -10.21
CA GLY A 203 -0.34 9.13 -9.33
C GLY A 203 -1.62 9.54 -8.58
N GLN A 204 -1.67 10.75 -8.03
CA GLN A 204 -2.87 11.33 -7.42
C GLN A 204 -4.04 11.35 -8.42
N SER A 205 -3.82 11.86 -9.64
CA SER A 205 -4.89 11.96 -10.65
C SER A 205 -5.43 10.58 -11.08
N LYS A 206 -4.58 9.56 -11.15
CA LYS A 206 -4.99 8.20 -11.55
C LYS A 206 -5.62 7.42 -10.40
N LEU A 207 -5.22 7.68 -9.15
CA LEU A 207 -5.93 7.19 -7.98
C LEU A 207 -7.32 7.84 -7.86
N ALA A 208 -7.43 9.14 -8.13
CA ALA A 208 -8.69 9.86 -8.12
C ALA A 208 -9.72 9.25 -9.09
N ASN A 209 -9.29 8.83 -10.28
CA ASN A 209 -10.16 8.13 -11.25
C ASN A 209 -10.71 6.79 -10.74
N ILE A 210 -9.96 6.04 -9.93
CA ILE A 210 -10.44 4.76 -9.36
C ILE A 210 -11.47 5.04 -8.27
N LEU A 211 -11.15 5.96 -7.35
CA LEU A 211 -12.05 6.38 -6.29
C LEU A 211 -13.34 7.01 -6.84
N PHE A 212 -13.23 7.78 -7.93
CA PHE A 212 -14.37 8.32 -8.66
C PHE A 212 -15.31 7.23 -9.14
N ILE A 213 -14.81 6.22 -9.86
CA ILE A 213 -15.63 5.12 -10.36
C ILE A 213 -16.26 4.33 -9.20
N ARG A 214 -15.51 4.13 -8.11
CA ARG A 214 -15.99 3.42 -6.92
C ARG A 214 -17.20 4.12 -6.30
N GLU A 215 -17.13 5.44 -6.12
CA GLU A 215 -18.25 6.22 -5.57
C GLU A 215 -19.37 6.42 -6.59
N LEU A 216 -19.03 6.57 -7.88
CA LEU A 216 -20.00 6.67 -8.96
C LEU A 216 -20.89 5.42 -9.04
N ALA A 217 -20.32 4.23 -8.88
CA ALA A 217 -21.06 2.97 -8.92
C ALA A 217 -22.16 2.92 -7.87
N LYS A 218 -21.86 3.34 -6.63
CA LYS A 218 -22.86 3.43 -5.54
C LYS A 218 -23.99 4.39 -5.89
N LYS A 219 -23.64 5.53 -6.49
CA LYS A 219 -24.62 6.56 -6.91
C LYS A 219 -25.47 6.14 -8.12
N LEU A 220 -25.08 5.09 -8.84
CA LEU A 220 -25.80 4.52 -9.99
C LEU A 220 -26.52 3.21 -9.68
N GLU A 221 -26.52 2.77 -8.42
CA GLU A 221 -27.30 1.61 -8.02
C GLU A 221 -28.78 1.76 -8.41
N GLY A 222 -29.31 0.76 -9.10
CA GLY A 222 -30.69 0.75 -9.58
C GLY A 222 -30.97 1.58 -10.84
N THR A 223 -29.98 2.21 -11.48
CA THR A 223 -30.20 3.04 -12.69
C THR A 223 -29.83 2.36 -14.00
N GLU A 224 -29.40 1.09 -13.98
CA GLU A 224 -28.91 0.34 -15.16
C GLU A 224 -27.74 1.01 -15.91
N VAL A 225 -27.08 1.99 -15.27
CA VAL A 225 -25.84 2.60 -15.75
C VAL A 225 -24.69 1.96 -14.97
N THR A 226 -23.73 1.38 -15.67
CA THR A 226 -22.57 0.73 -15.05
C THR A 226 -21.30 1.52 -15.30
N CYS A 227 -20.32 1.42 -14.40
CA CYS A 227 -19.08 2.15 -14.55
C CYS A 227 -17.84 1.37 -14.11
N TYR A 228 -16.72 1.57 -14.80
CA TYR A 228 -15.49 0.77 -14.58
C TYR A 228 -14.24 1.63 -14.70
N ALA A 229 -13.25 1.36 -13.85
CA ALA A 229 -11.93 1.97 -13.94
C ALA A 229 -10.99 0.99 -14.66
N VAL A 230 -10.13 1.46 -15.56
CA VAL A 230 -9.29 0.56 -16.37
C VAL A 230 -7.82 0.95 -16.37
N HIS A 231 -6.94 -0.05 -16.36
CA HIS A 231 -5.52 0.10 -16.66
C HIS A 231 -5.21 -0.45 -18.06
N PRO A 232 -4.72 0.40 -18.98
CA PRO A 232 -4.44 -0.03 -20.35
C PRO A 232 -3.09 -0.76 -20.51
N GLY A 233 -2.29 -0.90 -19.46
CA GLY A 233 -0.90 -1.37 -19.55
C GLY A 233 0.10 -0.29 -19.96
N GLY A 234 1.36 -0.68 -20.19
CA GLY A 234 2.41 0.18 -20.74
C GLY A 234 2.25 0.40 -22.24
N VAL A 235 1.38 1.33 -22.63
CA VAL A 235 1.05 1.59 -24.05
C VAL A 235 2.02 2.58 -24.67
N ARG A 236 2.52 2.26 -25.87
CA ARG A 236 3.27 3.18 -26.72
C ARG A 236 2.35 4.30 -27.20
N SER A 237 2.37 5.42 -26.50
CA SER A 237 1.52 6.57 -26.76
C SER A 237 2.30 7.86 -26.52
N ASP A 238 1.79 8.96 -27.07
CA ASP A 238 2.37 10.29 -26.85
C ASP A 238 2.18 10.80 -25.41
N LEU A 239 1.62 10.00 -24.51
CA LEU A 239 1.45 10.33 -23.09
C LEU A 239 2.81 10.59 -22.41
N SER A 240 3.88 9.96 -22.91
CA SER A 240 5.25 10.10 -22.44
C SER A 240 5.98 11.36 -22.91
N ARG A 241 5.34 12.25 -23.68
CA ARG A 241 6.01 13.37 -24.36
C ARG A 241 6.78 14.33 -23.43
N TYR A 242 6.41 14.40 -22.15
CA TYR A 242 7.07 15.24 -21.15
C TYR A 242 8.04 14.49 -20.23
N MET A 243 8.24 13.17 -20.41
CA MET A 243 9.24 12.40 -19.65
C MET A 243 10.70 12.92 -19.76
N PRO A 244 11.17 13.41 -20.93
CA PRO A 244 12.56 13.88 -21.07
C PRO A 244 12.92 15.08 -20.18
N ASP A 245 11.96 15.95 -19.88
CA ASP A 245 12.21 17.19 -19.14
C ASP A 245 12.31 16.96 -17.62
N ALA A 246 11.82 15.82 -17.11
CA ALA A 246 11.70 15.54 -15.68
C ALA A 246 12.93 14.88 -15.02
N HIS A 247 13.91 14.35 -15.79
CA HIS A 247 14.96 13.46 -15.25
C HIS A 247 16.42 13.82 -15.64
N GLY A 248 16.68 15.03 -16.14
CA GLY A 248 18.03 15.51 -16.42
C GLY A 248 18.72 14.86 -17.63
N ARG A 249 19.82 15.49 -18.10
CA ARG A 249 20.50 15.20 -19.39
C ARG A 249 21.06 13.77 -19.53
N TRP A 250 21.20 13.02 -18.44
CA TRP A 250 21.71 11.64 -18.43
C TRP A 250 20.74 10.64 -19.07
N LEU A 251 19.42 10.85 -18.93
CA LEU A 251 18.42 9.92 -19.45
C LEU A 251 18.33 9.98 -20.99
N ALA A 252 18.69 11.12 -21.58
CA ALA A 252 18.74 11.31 -23.04
C ALA A 252 19.74 10.37 -23.73
N LEU A 253 20.81 9.96 -23.04
CA LEU A 253 21.81 9.02 -23.57
C LEU A 253 21.30 7.57 -23.61
N VAL A 254 20.42 7.19 -22.68
CA VAL A 254 19.80 5.85 -22.61
C VAL A 254 18.42 5.79 -23.28
N GLN A 255 17.85 6.95 -23.64
CA GLN A 255 16.53 7.09 -24.25
C GLN A 255 16.34 6.21 -25.50
N PRO A 256 17.30 6.07 -26.44
CA PRO A 256 17.14 5.16 -27.58
C PRO A 256 17.00 3.69 -27.17
N LEU A 257 17.73 3.27 -26.12
CA LEU A 257 17.65 1.90 -25.59
C LEU A 257 16.34 1.67 -24.82
N VAL A 258 15.86 2.66 -24.07
CA VAL A 258 14.55 2.63 -23.41
C VAL A 258 13.41 2.59 -24.43
N GLN A 259 13.51 3.38 -25.51
CA GLN A 259 12.55 3.36 -26.62
C GLN A 259 12.56 2.01 -27.34
N LEU A 260 13.73 1.41 -27.56
CA LEU A 260 13.85 0.07 -28.13
C LEU A 260 13.25 -1.00 -27.19
N GLY A 261 13.49 -0.90 -25.89
CA GLY A 261 12.88 -1.76 -24.88
C GLY A 261 11.35 -1.63 -24.85
N MET A 262 10.82 -0.41 -24.86
CA MET A 262 9.38 -0.15 -24.96
C MET A 262 8.80 -0.59 -26.32
N TYR A 263 9.58 -0.61 -27.40
CA TYR A 263 9.14 -1.16 -28.69
C TYR A 263 8.97 -2.68 -28.66
N VAL A 264 9.79 -3.38 -27.87
CA VAL A 264 9.74 -4.83 -27.72
C VAL A 264 8.68 -5.26 -26.69
N VAL A 265 8.57 -4.53 -25.58
CA VAL A 265 7.78 -4.94 -24.39
C VAL A 265 6.48 -4.11 -24.22
N GLY A 266 6.41 -2.91 -24.80
CA GLY A 266 5.26 -2.02 -24.66
C GLY A 266 4.10 -2.40 -25.60
N LYS A 267 2.87 -2.26 -25.09
CA LYS A 267 1.64 -2.54 -25.84
C LYS A 267 1.47 -1.56 -27.01
N SER A 268 0.91 -2.03 -28.12
CA SER A 268 0.41 -1.15 -29.17
C SER A 268 -0.85 -0.39 -28.69
N PRO A 269 -1.23 0.73 -29.34
CA PRO A 269 -2.50 1.39 -29.07
C PRO A 269 -3.72 0.47 -29.13
N GLU A 270 -3.76 -0.45 -30.09
CA GLU A 270 -4.84 -1.43 -30.26
C GLU A 270 -4.90 -2.41 -29.10
N GLN A 271 -3.74 -2.88 -28.62
CA GLN A 271 -3.62 -3.74 -27.43
C GLN A 271 -4.01 -2.98 -26.16
N GLY A 272 -3.64 -1.70 -26.06
CA GLY A 272 -4.00 -0.83 -24.93
C GLY A 272 -5.50 -0.54 -24.82
N ALA A 273 -6.20 -0.49 -25.95
CA ALA A 273 -7.65 -0.25 -26.00
C ALA A 273 -8.48 -1.43 -25.50
N GLN A 274 -7.92 -2.64 -25.45
CA GLN A 274 -8.68 -3.88 -25.21
C GLN A 274 -9.44 -3.89 -23.89
N THR A 275 -8.84 -3.43 -22.79
CA THR A 275 -9.52 -3.44 -21.48
C THR A 275 -10.65 -2.42 -21.43
N SER A 276 -10.48 -1.24 -22.05
CA SER A 276 -11.54 -0.24 -22.19
C SER A 276 -12.71 -0.79 -23.01
N LEU A 277 -12.40 -1.45 -24.14
CA LEU A 277 -13.39 -2.11 -25.00
C LEU A 277 -14.10 -3.25 -24.27
N HIS A 278 -13.39 -4.06 -23.49
CA HIS A 278 -13.99 -5.11 -22.69
C HIS A 278 -15.01 -4.54 -21.70
N CYS A 279 -14.64 -3.52 -20.93
CA CYS A 279 -15.56 -2.88 -19.98
C CYS A 279 -16.75 -2.19 -20.68
N ALA A 280 -16.54 -1.65 -21.87
CA ALA A 280 -17.58 -0.99 -22.65
C ALA A 280 -18.54 -1.97 -23.36
N LEU A 281 -18.12 -3.21 -23.66
CA LEU A 281 -18.84 -4.08 -24.61
C LEU A 281 -19.19 -5.47 -24.07
N GLN A 282 -18.54 -5.94 -23.01
CA GLN A 282 -18.77 -7.30 -22.52
C GLN A 282 -20.08 -7.36 -21.71
N GLU A 283 -21.02 -8.18 -22.17
CA GLU A 283 -22.23 -8.53 -21.42
C GLU A 283 -21.90 -9.33 -20.16
N GLY A 284 -22.70 -9.19 -19.10
CA GLY A 284 -22.52 -9.91 -17.84
C GLY A 284 -21.53 -9.25 -16.87
N LEU A 285 -21.07 -8.03 -17.16
CA LEU A 285 -20.20 -7.25 -16.26
C LEU A 285 -20.99 -6.41 -15.25
N GLU A 286 -22.32 -6.37 -15.32
CA GLU A 286 -23.15 -5.42 -14.57
C GLU A 286 -22.94 -5.52 -13.06
N SER A 287 -22.79 -6.75 -12.54
CA SER A 287 -22.47 -7.02 -11.13
C SER A 287 -21.08 -6.57 -10.68
N LYS A 288 -20.21 -6.20 -11.63
CA LYS A 288 -18.84 -5.74 -11.40
C LYS A 288 -18.68 -4.23 -11.57
N SER A 289 -19.79 -3.48 -11.64
CA SER A 289 -19.76 -2.01 -11.64
C SER A 289 -19.01 -1.49 -10.42
N GLY A 290 -18.16 -0.48 -10.62
CA GLY A 290 -17.30 0.11 -9.60
C GLY A 290 -15.91 -0.52 -9.48
N LEU A 291 -15.66 -1.66 -10.15
CA LEU A 291 -14.37 -2.35 -10.06
C LEU A 291 -13.30 -1.77 -11.00
N TYR A 292 -12.06 -2.12 -10.68
CA TYR A 292 -10.86 -1.80 -11.45
C TYR A 292 -10.45 -3.00 -12.32
N PHE A 293 -10.09 -2.75 -13.57
CA PHE A 293 -9.79 -3.79 -14.55
C PHE A 293 -8.41 -3.61 -15.17
N SER A 294 -7.74 -4.73 -15.45
CA SER A 294 -6.56 -4.79 -16.31
C SER A 294 -6.56 -6.09 -17.08
N ASP A 295 -6.06 -6.07 -18.31
CA ASP A 295 -6.01 -7.25 -19.18
C ASP A 295 -7.38 -7.95 -19.31
N CYS A 296 -8.44 -7.14 -19.46
CA CYS A 296 -9.83 -7.61 -19.58
C CYS A 296 -10.33 -8.46 -18.39
N ALA A 297 -9.73 -8.30 -17.20
CA ALA A 297 -10.14 -8.97 -15.98
C ALA A 297 -10.18 -7.97 -14.80
N PRO A 298 -11.07 -8.20 -13.81
CA PRO A 298 -11.08 -7.39 -12.59
C PRO A 298 -9.79 -7.67 -11.79
N ILE A 299 -9.21 -6.60 -11.24
CA ILE A 299 -8.05 -6.64 -10.36
C ILE A 299 -8.26 -5.68 -9.18
N ASP A 300 -7.66 -5.99 -8.04
CA ASP A 300 -7.72 -5.09 -6.90
C ASP A 300 -6.83 -3.85 -7.12
N PRO A 301 -7.34 -2.63 -6.88
CA PRO A 301 -6.49 -1.44 -6.87
C PRO A 301 -5.65 -1.40 -5.58
N SER A 302 -4.75 -0.43 -5.47
CA SER A 302 -4.01 -0.20 -4.22
C SER A 302 -4.95 -0.04 -3.02
N PRO A 303 -4.50 -0.30 -1.76
CA PRO A 303 -5.36 -0.13 -0.59
C PRO A 303 -6.03 1.24 -0.51
N ALA A 304 -5.34 2.30 -0.93
CA ALA A 304 -5.88 3.65 -1.01
C ALA A 304 -7.03 3.79 -2.03
N GLY A 305 -7.06 2.98 -3.09
CA GLY A 305 -8.13 2.94 -4.08
C GLY A 305 -9.35 2.11 -3.68
N GLN A 306 -9.28 1.40 -2.54
CA GLN A 306 -10.38 0.61 -1.99
C GLN A 306 -11.11 1.33 -0.84
N ASP A 307 -10.68 2.55 -0.48
CA ASP A 307 -11.21 3.31 0.65
C ASP A 307 -12.49 4.08 0.27
N ASP A 308 -13.62 3.61 0.81
CA ASP A 308 -14.95 4.17 0.55
C ASP A 308 -15.16 5.57 1.12
N GLU A 309 -14.55 5.89 2.26
CA GLU A 309 -14.68 7.20 2.90
C GLU A 309 -13.86 8.25 2.15
N VAL A 310 -12.66 7.87 1.69
CA VAL A 310 -11.85 8.72 0.81
C VAL A 310 -12.53 8.93 -0.53
N ALA A 311 -13.18 7.90 -1.11
CA ALA A 311 -13.92 8.02 -2.35
C ALA A 311 -15.07 9.02 -2.24
N LYS A 312 -15.86 8.92 -1.15
CA LYS A 312 -16.94 9.86 -0.84
C LYS A 312 -16.42 11.29 -0.61
N ARG A 313 -15.37 11.46 0.20
CA ARG A 313 -14.77 12.79 0.45
C ARG A 313 -14.22 13.41 -0.84
N LEU A 314 -13.55 12.62 -1.68
CA LEU A 314 -13.05 13.08 -2.97
C LEU A 314 -14.19 13.50 -3.90
N TRP A 315 -15.31 12.78 -3.91
CA TRP A 315 -16.51 13.19 -4.64
C TRP A 315 -16.99 14.57 -4.19
N GLU A 316 -17.19 14.77 -2.88
CA GLU A 316 -17.70 16.02 -2.32
C GLU A 316 -16.79 17.22 -2.60
N VAL A 317 -15.47 17.02 -2.49
CA VAL A 317 -14.46 18.03 -2.83
C VAL A 317 -14.45 18.30 -4.33
N SER A 318 -14.57 17.27 -5.17
CA SER A 318 -14.63 17.45 -6.62
C SER A 318 -15.88 18.23 -7.03
N GLU A 319 -17.05 17.96 -6.44
CA GLU A 319 -18.29 18.73 -6.67
C GLU A 319 -18.13 20.21 -6.33
N GLU A 320 -17.47 20.52 -5.21
CA GLU A 320 -17.18 21.89 -4.81
C GLU A 320 -16.23 22.57 -5.78
N MET A 321 -15.10 21.92 -6.10
CA MET A 321 -14.08 22.47 -7.00
C MET A 321 -14.64 22.75 -8.40
N VAL A 322 -15.52 21.90 -8.91
CA VAL A 322 -16.10 22.11 -10.25
C VAL A 322 -17.36 22.96 -10.24
N GLY A 323 -17.85 23.39 -9.07
CA GLY A 323 -19.05 24.21 -8.93
C GLY A 323 -20.35 23.47 -9.30
N LEU A 324 -20.55 22.26 -8.77
CA LEU A 324 -21.82 21.51 -8.86
C LEU A 324 -22.70 21.67 -7.60
N LYS A 325 -22.14 22.13 -6.48
CA LYS A 325 -22.93 22.51 -5.30
C LYS A 325 -23.40 23.96 -5.43
N ASN A 326 -24.71 24.19 -5.49
CA ASN A 326 -25.30 25.53 -5.53
C ASN A 326 -24.97 26.32 -4.26
N THR A 327 -24.16 27.37 -4.40
CA THR A 327 -23.96 28.41 -3.37
C THR A 327 -25.01 29.53 -3.52
N ASP A 328 -26.30 29.18 -3.53
CA ASP A 328 -27.40 30.16 -3.66
C ASP A 328 -28.19 30.39 -2.34
N ASN A 329 -27.69 29.92 -1.19
CA ASN A 329 -28.35 30.14 0.11
C ASN A 329 -27.38 30.55 1.23
N MET A 330 -26.46 31.47 0.96
CA MET A 330 -25.66 32.14 2.00
C MET A 330 -25.45 33.61 1.61
N ALA A 331 -26.55 34.36 1.50
CA ALA A 331 -26.52 35.81 1.60
C ALA A 331 -27.61 36.24 2.58
N ASP A 332 -27.19 37.05 3.55
CA ASP A 332 -27.97 37.80 4.53
C ASP A 332 -28.21 37.17 5.92
N SER A 333 -27.22 37.37 6.80
CA SER A 333 -27.45 37.98 8.11
C SER A 333 -26.11 38.45 8.66
N GLY A 334 -25.81 39.72 8.39
CA GLY A 334 -24.65 40.40 8.95
C GLY A 334 -24.74 40.54 10.47
N GLY A 335 -23.57 40.42 11.11
CA GLY A 335 -23.16 41.18 12.28
C GLY A 335 -24.03 41.09 13.53
N GLU A 336 -23.61 40.26 14.49
CA GLU A 336 -23.39 40.65 15.91
C GLU A 336 -23.16 39.46 16.86
N LEU A 337 -23.11 38.21 16.40
CA LEU A 337 -22.91 37.02 17.26
C LEU A 337 -21.46 36.48 17.29
N GLU A 338 -20.51 37.17 16.66
CA GLU A 338 -19.18 36.62 16.35
C GLU A 338 -18.22 36.45 17.54
N LYS A 339 -18.55 36.97 18.73
CA LYS A 339 -17.66 36.89 19.91
C LYS A 339 -18.01 35.81 20.93
N GLN A 340 -19.16 35.12 20.80
CA GLN A 340 -19.57 34.09 21.77
C GLN A 340 -19.53 32.66 21.19
N GLU A 341 -19.80 32.47 19.90
CA GLU A 341 -19.75 31.16 19.23
C GLU A 341 -18.34 30.69 18.85
N SER A 342 -17.40 31.61 18.59
CA SER A 342 -16.00 31.29 18.28
C SER A 342 -15.31 30.48 19.39
N ARG A 343 -15.76 30.59 20.65
CA ARG A 343 -15.24 29.74 21.73
C ARG A 343 -15.83 28.33 21.64
N LEU A 344 -17.11 28.17 21.31
CA LEU A 344 -17.77 26.86 21.22
C LEU A 344 -17.32 26.06 19.98
N VAL A 345 -17.13 26.72 18.83
CA VAL A 345 -16.66 26.11 17.57
C VAL A 345 -15.17 25.77 17.64
N VAL A 346 -14.34 26.57 18.30
CA VAL A 346 -12.95 26.20 18.59
C VAL A 346 -12.91 25.01 19.56
N PHE A 347 -13.77 24.97 20.59
CA PHE A 347 -13.86 23.81 21.48
C PHE A 347 -14.37 22.54 20.77
N ALA A 348 -15.34 22.65 19.85
CA ALA A 348 -15.86 21.55 19.06
C ALA A 348 -14.86 21.07 17.98
N GLY A 349 -14.15 22.00 17.31
CA GLY A 349 -13.08 21.70 16.36
C GLY A 349 -11.84 21.08 17.04
N ILE A 350 -11.51 21.52 18.27
CA ILE A 350 -10.51 20.85 19.12
C ILE A 350 -11.01 19.45 19.52
N LEU A 351 -12.28 19.28 19.90
CA LEU A 351 -12.85 17.96 20.22
C LEU A 351 -12.86 17.00 19.04
N VAL A 352 -13.17 17.47 17.83
CA VAL A 352 -13.16 16.67 16.59
C VAL A 352 -11.74 16.41 16.11
N GLY A 353 -10.82 17.37 16.22
CA GLY A 353 -9.39 17.18 15.96
C GLY A 353 -8.75 16.21 16.95
N VAL A 354 -9.09 16.32 18.24
CA VAL A 354 -8.69 15.37 19.28
C VAL A 354 -9.31 14.00 19.03
N ALA A 355 -10.59 13.91 18.65
CA ALA A 355 -11.23 12.64 18.30
C ALA A 355 -10.60 11.99 17.06
N GLY A 356 -10.25 12.77 16.03
CA GLY A 356 -9.53 12.31 14.85
C GLY A 356 -8.12 11.83 15.15
N VAL A 357 -7.38 12.55 16.01
CA VAL A 357 -6.07 12.10 16.52
C VAL A 357 -6.21 10.86 17.39
N VAL A 358 -7.26 10.75 18.22
CA VAL A 358 -7.56 9.56 19.04
C VAL A 358 -7.92 8.36 18.16
N LEU A 359 -8.70 8.55 17.09
CA LEU A 359 -9.06 7.51 16.12
C LEU A 359 -7.83 7.05 15.31
N MET A 360 -6.99 7.97 14.84
CA MET A 360 -5.70 7.62 14.23
C MET A 360 -4.81 6.87 15.22
N ARG A 361 -4.70 7.34 16.47
CA ARG A 361 -3.91 6.66 17.51
C ARG A 361 -4.46 5.27 17.86
N LYS A 362 -5.79 5.07 17.73
CA LYS A 362 -6.44 3.76 17.87
C LYS A 362 -6.11 2.85 16.68
N TYR A 363 -6.10 3.39 15.46
CA TYR A 363 -5.74 2.65 14.25
C TYR A 363 -4.26 2.21 14.26
N PHE A 364 -3.33 3.12 14.57
CA PHE A 364 -1.90 2.79 14.72
C PHE A 364 -1.58 1.94 15.96
N GLY A 365 -2.50 1.89 16.94
CA GLY A 365 -2.38 1.07 18.14
C GLY A 365 -2.34 -0.44 17.89
N GLY A 366 -2.86 -0.91 16.75
CA GLY A 366 -2.96 -2.32 16.42
C GLY A 366 -4.00 -3.09 17.26
N GLY A 367 -4.08 -4.41 17.06
CA GLY A 367 -4.98 -5.28 17.81
C GLY A 367 -4.65 -5.35 19.30
N VAL A 368 -5.68 -5.38 20.15
CA VAL A 368 -5.56 -5.60 21.60
C VAL A 368 -5.83 -7.07 21.89
N CYS A 369 -5.00 -7.69 22.73
CA CYS A 369 -5.25 -9.06 23.17
C CYS A 369 -6.54 -9.09 24.00
N ARG A 370 -7.54 -9.85 23.53
CA ARG A 370 -8.83 -10.01 24.21
C ARG A 370 -8.92 -11.26 25.09
N SER A 371 -7.86 -12.06 25.15
CA SER A 371 -7.83 -13.27 25.97
C SER A 371 -7.98 -12.89 27.44
N THR A 372 -8.93 -13.51 28.12
CA THR A 372 -9.17 -13.39 29.57
C THR A 372 -8.48 -14.50 30.36
N ALA A 373 -7.66 -15.33 29.70
CA ALA A 373 -7.00 -16.47 30.31
C ALA A 373 -6.19 -16.09 31.56
N ARG A 374 -6.40 -16.87 32.63
CA ARG A 374 -5.62 -16.82 33.87
C ARG A 374 -4.38 -17.69 33.74
N LEU A 375 -3.33 -17.30 34.43
CA LEU A 375 -2.03 -17.98 34.46
C LEU A 375 -1.66 -18.40 35.88
N ASP A 376 -2.65 -18.61 36.74
CA ASP A 376 -2.44 -19.05 38.12
C ASP A 376 -1.67 -20.38 38.15
N GLY A 377 -0.58 -20.40 38.92
CA GLY A 377 0.30 -21.57 39.01
C GLY A 377 1.19 -21.82 37.77
N LYS A 378 1.26 -20.88 36.82
CA LYS A 378 2.16 -20.92 35.66
C LYS A 378 3.42 -20.11 35.91
N THR A 379 4.56 -20.55 35.38
CA THR A 379 5.84 -19.83 35.45
C THR A 379 6.22 -19.29 34.08
N VAL A 380 6.57 -18.00 34.03
CA VAL A 380 6.90 -17.28 32.80
C VAL A 380 8.27 -16.61 32.92
N VAL A 381 9.11 -16.78 31.91
CA VAL A 381 10.39 -16.08 31.79
C VAL A 381 10.29 -15.05 30.67
N ILE A 382 10.69 -13.81 30.94
CA ILE A 382 10.70 -12.72 29.95
C ILE A 382 12.07 -12.06 29.95
N THR A 383 12.72 -12.05 28.78
CA THR A 383 14.03 -11.41 28.62
C THR A 383 13.87 -9.91 28.38
N GLY A 384 14.72 -9.08 28.99
CA GLY A 384 14.70 -7.63 28.80
C GLY A 384 13.41 -6.96 29.30
N ALA A 385 12.88 -7.44 30.43
CA ALA A 385 11.60 -7.05 30.98
C ALA A 385 11.66 -5.92 32.03
N ASN A 386 12.77 -5.18 32.09
CA ASN A 386 12.95 -4.06 33.02
C ASN A 386 12.45 -2.72 32.45
N THR A 387 12.31 -2.59 31.13
CA THR A 387 11.80 -1.37 30.47
C THR A 387 10.94 -1.70 29.26
N GLY A 388 10.27 -0.69 28.69
CA GLY A 388 9.54 -0.80 27.43
C GLY A 388 8.52 -1.94 27.40
N ILE A 389 8.38 -2.57 26.23
CA ILE A 389 7.37 -3.60 25.95
C ILE A 389 7.55 -4.86 26.78
N GLY A 390 8.79 -5.18 27.18
CA GLY A 390 9.09 -6.34 28.02
C GLY A 390 8.53 -6.15 29.43
N LYS A 391 8.70 -4.96 30.03
CA LYS A 391 8.14 -4.63 31.35
C LYS A 391 6.62 -4.68 31.34
N GLU A 392 5.99 -4.15 30.31
CA GLU A 392 4.53 -4.13 30.22
C GLU A 392 3.94 -5.51 29.94
N THR A 393 4.62 -6.32 29.13
CA THR A 393 4.28 -7.75 28.98
C THR A 393 4.38 -8.46 30.33
N ALA A 394 5.45 -8.23 31.11
CA ALA A 394 5.59 -8.79 32.45
C ALA A 394 4.47 -8.35 33.40
N ARG A 395 4.05 -7.09 33.32
CA ARG A 395 2.93 -6.56 34.11
C ARG A 395 1.62 -7.27 33.79
N ASP A 396 1.27 -7.43 32.51
CA ASP A 396 0.04 -8.11 32.10
C ASP A 396 0.04 -9.60 32.53
N ILE A 397 1.14 -10.29 32.28
CA ILE A 397 1.33 -11.69 32.70
C ILE A 397 1.23 -11.84 34.23
N ALA A 398 1.78 -10.89 35.00
CA ALA A 398 1.66 -10.87 36.45
C ALA A 398 0.22 -10.61 36.91
N LYS A 399 -0.53 -9.70 36.26
CA LYS A 399 -1.97 -9.48 36.56
C LYS A 399 -2.80 -10.75 36.37
N ARG A 400 -2.41 -11.61 35.44
CA ARG A 400 -3.05 -12.91 35.18
C ARG A 400 -2.71 -13.99 36.22
N GLY A 401 -1.87 -13.68 37.21
CA GLY A 401 -1.55 -14.58 38.34
C GLY A 401 -0.30 -15.45 38.14
N ALA A 402 0.45 -15.26 37.05
CA ALA A 402 1.66 -16.02 36.80
C ALA A 402 2.78 -15.68 37.79
N ARG A 403 3.68 -16.63 38.02
CA ARG A 403 5.04 -16.35 38.50
C ARG A 403 5.87 -15.80 37.34
N VAL A 404 6.41 -14.60 37.47
CA VAL A 404 7.12 -13.91 36.37
C VAL A 404 8.58 -13.69 36.73
N ILE A 405 9.50 -14.18 35.90
CA ILE A 405 10.94 -14.01 36.05
C ILE A 405 11.42 -12.99 35.02
N LEU A 406 11.81 -11.81 35.50
CA LEU A 406 12.41 -10.74 34.70
C LEU A 406 13.90 -11.04 34.52
N ALA A 407 14.27 -11.57 33.36
CA ALA A 407 15.66 -11.89 33.03
C ALA A 407 16.34 -10.69 32.37
N CYS A 408 17.18 -9.98 33.13
CA CYS A 408 17.74 -8.68 32.73
C CYS A 408 19.22 -8.56 33.06
N ARG A 409 19.96 -7.79 32.25
CA ARG A 409 21.39 -7.52 32.48
C ARG A 409 21.63 -6.63 33.70
N ASP A 410 20.81 -5.59 33.84
CA ASP A 410 20.87 -4.61 34.92
C ASP A 410 19.86 -4.99 36.01
N LEU A 411 20.36 -5.63 37.07
CA LEU A 411 19.54 -6.08 38.19
C LEU A 411 18.90 -4.94 38.97
N THR A 412 19.58 -3.81 39.11
CA THR A 412 19.03 -2.66 39.83
C THR A 412 17.78 -2.13 39.14
N LYS A 413 17.84 -1.96 37.81
CA LYS A 413 16.66 -1.58 37.02
C LYS A 413 15.60 -2.67 37.00
N ALA A 414 16.00 -3.94 36.98
CA ALA A 414 15.07 -5.06 37.02
C ALA A 414 14.29 -5.10 38.33
N GLU A 415 14.94 -4.93 39.48
CA GLU A 415 14.28 -4.95 40.79
C GLU A 415 13.35 -3.75 40.98
N ALA A 416 13.76 -2.58 40.50
CA ALA A 416 12.86 -1.42 40.45
C ALA A 416 11.60 -1.72 39.62
N ALA A 417 11.76 -2.35 38.44
CA ALA A 417 10.64 -2.74 37.60
C ALA A 417 9.76 -3.83 38.24
N ALA A 418 10.37 -4.83 38.89
CA ALA A 418 9.64 -5.89 39.57
C ALA A 418 8.85 -5.35 40.77
N ALA A 419 9.44 -4.48 41.59
CA ALA A 419 8.75 -3.84 42.70
C ALA A 419 7.51 -3.08 42.24
N GLU A 420 7.62 -2.29 41.17
CA GLU A 420 6.49 -1.58 40.57
C GLU A 420 5.43 -2.54 40.04
N ILE A 421 5.81 -3.64 39.38
CA ILE A 421 4.84 -4.64 38.90
C ILE A 421 4.13 -5.32 40.09
N ARG A 422 4.85 -5.72 41.14
CA ARG A 422 4.24 -6.34 42.34
C ARG A 422 3.22 -5.39 42.95
N GLN A 423 3.56 -4.12 43.08
CA GLN A 423 2.68 -3.08 43.60
C GLN A 423 1.42 -2.92 42.74
N ASP A 424 1.58 -2.78 41.43
CA ASP A 424 0.48 -2.50 40.51
C ASP A 424 -0.48 -3.69 40.30
N THR A 425 0.03 -4.90 40.46
CA THR A 425 -0.73 -6.12 40.16
C THR A 425 -1.23 -6.83 41.40
N GLY A 426 -0.69 -6.51 42.58
CA GLY A 426 -0.89 -7.27 43.81
C GLY A 426 -0.25 -8.66 43.79
N ASN A 427 0.44 -9.03 42.70
CA ASN A 427 1.07 -10.32 42.56
C ASN A 427 2.51 -10.26 43.08
N GLY A 428 2.75 -10.85 44.26
CA GLY A 428 4.07 -10.94 44.86
C GLY A 428 5.06 -11.85 44.12
N ASN A 429 4.61 -12.68 43.18
CA ASN A 429 5.41 -13.70 42.50
C ASN A 429 6.14 -13.19 41.24
N VAL A 430 6.52 -11.92 41.24
CA VAL A 430 7.38 -11.33 40.19
C VAL A 430 8.79 -11.28 40.74
N VAL A 431 9.78 -11.90 40.11
CA VAL A 431 11.17 -11.98 40.59
C VAL A 431 12.13 -11.55 39.49
N THR A 432 13.35 -11.17 39.87
CA THR A 432 14.38 -10.81 38.88
C THR A 432 15.56 -11.76 38.97
N GLU A 433 16.20 -11.97 37.83
CA GLU A 433 17.39 -12.79 37.73
C GLU A 433 18.33 -12.17 36.69
N LYS A 434 19.63 -12.17 36.99
CA LYS A 434 20.63 -11.54 36.12
C LYS A 434 20.83 -12.40 34.89
N MET A 435 20.73 -11.79 33.72
CA MET A 435 21.10 -12.42 32.45
C MET A 435 21.54 -11.38 31.43
N ASP A 436 22.76 -11.54 30.93
CA ASP A 436 23.24 -10.81 29.76
C ASP A 436 23.24 -11.73 28.54
N LEU A 437 22.46 -11.37 27.52
CA LEU A 437 22.35 -12.15 26.28
C LEU A 437 23.56 -11.99 25.36
N ALA A 438 24.41 -11.00 25.60
CA ALA A 438 25.70 -10.85 24.93
C ALA A 438 26.79 -11.73 25.57
N SER A 439 26.44 -12.59 26.54
CA SER A 439 27.33 -13.52 27.25
C SER A 439 26.72 -14.92 27.27
N LEU A 440 27.25 -15.86 26.48
CA LEU A 440 26.76 -17.24 26.48
C LEU A 440 26.97 -17.92 27.85
N LYS A 441 28.03 -17.53 28.58
CA LYS A 441 28.23 -17.96 29.97
C LYS A 441 27.09 -17.49 30.86
N SER A 442 26.72 -16.21 30.81
CA SER A 442 25.61 -15.66 31.59
C SER A 442 24.28 -16.34 31.28
N VAL A 443 24.01 -16.63 29.99
CA VAL A 443 22.81 -17.37 29.56
C VAL A 443 22.77 -18.78 30.17
N ARG A 444 23.91 -19.49 30.17
CA ARG A 444 24.01 -20.84 30.79
C ARG A 444 23.78 -20.79 32.29
N GLU A 445 24.40 -19.85 33.00
CA GLU A 445 24.23 -19.68 34.43
C GLU A 445 22.77 -19.38 34.81
N PHE A 446 22.10 -18.51 34.04
CA PHE A 446 20.67 -18.24 34.21
C PHE A 446 19.81 -19.50 33.99
N ALA A 447 20.03 -20.22 32.88
CA ALA A 447 19.27 -21.42 32.56
C ALA A 447 19.45 -22.52 33.61
N LEU A 448 20.66 -22.69 34.15
CA LEU A 448 20.94 -23.62 35.25
C LEU A 448 20.13 -23.27 36.50
N LYS A 449 20.06 -21.98 36.87
CA LYS A 449 19.26 -21.54 38.02
C LYS A 449 17.77 -21.80 37.82
N VAL A 450 17.21 -21.47 36.65
CA VAL A 450 15.80 -21.74 36.33
C VAL A 450 15.52 -23.25 36.34
N ASN A 451 16.43 -24.04 35.78
CA ASN A 451 16.29 -25.49 35.77
C ASN A 451 16.35 -26.11 37.17
N ALA A 452 17.13 -25.54 38.09
CA ALA A 452 17.24 -26.02 39.46
C ALA A 452 16.12 -25.53 40.39
N ARG A 453 15.68 -24.27 40.25
CA ARG A 453 14.81 -23.60 41.22
C ARG A 453 13.33 -23.65 40.86
N GLU A 454 13.00 -23.65 39.58
CA GLU A 454 11.61 -23.59 39.13
C GLU A 454 11.05 -24.98 38.89
N SER A 455 9.87 -25.30 39.40
CA SER A 455 9.24 -26.61 39.18
C SER A 455 8.74 -26.79 37.75
N ARG A 456 8.40 -25.69 37.07
CA ARG A 456 7.85 -25.66 35.70
C ARG A 456 8.27 -24.39 34.95
N LEU A 457 8.11 -24.41 33.64
CA LEU A 457 8.23 -23.24 32.77
C LEU A 457 7.19 -23.36 31.65
N ASP A 458 6.21 -22.48 31.66
CA ASP A 458 5.04 -22.56 30.78
C ASP A 458 5.16 -21.63 29.58
N ILE A 459 5.77 -20.46 29.77
CA ILE A 459 5.92 -19.47 28.69
C ILE A 459 7.34 -18.90 28.76
N LEU A 460 8.05 -18.98 27.64
CA LEU A 460 9.33 -18.30 27.43
C LEU A 460 9.14 -17.19 26.39
N ILE A 461 9.38 -15.94 26.80
CA ILE A 461 9.28 -14.76 25.93
C ILE A 461 10.68 -14.19 25.69
N ASN A 462 11.19 -14.45 24.49
CA ASN A 462 12.46 -13.95 23.97
C ASN A 462 12.24 -12.54 23.40
N ASN A 463 12.20 -11.56 24.29
CA ASN A 463 11.84 -10.17 23.99
C ASN A 463 13.04 -9.22 23.85
N ALA A 464 14.09 -9.43 24.61
CA ALA A 464 15.24 -8.52 24.63
C ALA A 464 15.85 -8.33 23.24
N GLY A 465 16.41 -7.15 22.99
CA GLY A 465 17.16 -6.91 21.79
C GLY A 465 17.78 -5.52 21.71
N ILE A 466 18.65 -5.36 20.73
CA ILE A 466 19.36 -4.14 20.37
C ILE A 466 19.22 -3.90 18.86
N MET A 467 19.38 -2.65 18.43
CA MET A 467 19.10 -2.25 17.06
C MET A 467 20.09 -1.19 16.58
N ALA A 468 20.41 -1.25 15.28
CA ALA A 468 21.22 -0.27 14.55
C ALA A 468 22.52 0.08 15.29
N CYS A 469 23.16 -0.93 15.87
CA CYS A 469 24.43 -0.75 16.56
C CYS A 469 25.56 -0.47 15.55
N PRO A 470 26.62 0.24 15.96
CA PRO A 470 27.90 0.16 15.27
C PRO A 470 28.43 -1.29 15.31
N GLN A 471 29.39 -1.60 14.43
CA GLN A 471 29.98 -2.93 14.37
C GLN A 471 30.78 -3.23 15.65
N TRP A 472 30.20 -4.03 16.54
CA TRP A 472 30.82 -4.53 17.77
C TRP A 472 30.66 -6.04 17.88
N LYS A 473 31.40 -6.63 18.83
CA LYS A 473 31.31 -8.06 19.13
C LYS A 473 30.83 -8.32 20.56
N THR A 474 30.09 -9.41 20.75
CA THR A 474 29.78 -9.96 22.07
C THR A 474 31.06 -10.46 22.77
N GLU A 475 31.01 -10.80 24.07
CA GLU A 475 32.19 -11.34 24.76
C GLU A 475 32.67 -12.65 24.14
N ASP A 476 31.75 -13.42 23.55
CA ASP A 476 32.01 -14.67 22.85
C ASP A 476 32.44 -14.48 21.38
N GLY A 477 32.59 -13.23 20.92
CA GLY A 477 33.14 -12.90 19.60
C GLY A 477 32.13 -12.86 18.44
N PHE A 478 30.82 -12.91 18.69
CA PHE A 478 29.79 -12.81 17.65
C PHE A 478 29.44 -11.36 17.33
N GLU A 479 28.92 -11.09 16.13
CA GLU A 479 28.32 -9.78 15.82
C GLU A 479 27.27 -9.42 16.86
N MET A 480 27.32 -8.19 17.37
CA MET A 480 26.58 -7.76 18.55
C MET A 480 25.06 -7.95 18.43
N GLN A 481 24.45 -7.56 17.31
CA GLN A 481 22.99 -7.66 17.11
C GLN A 481 22.55 -9.11 16.90
N PHE A 482 23.27 -9.89 16.11
CA PHE A 482 23.02 -11.32 15.89
C PHE A 482 23.23 -12.13 17.17
N GLY A 483 24.33 -11.87 17.88
CA GLY A 483 24.67 -12.49 19.16
C GLY A 483 23.61 -12.24 20.22
N THR A 484 23.20 -10.99 20.41
CA THR A 484 22.24 -10.60 21.45
C THR A 484 20.80 -10.95 21.08
N ASN A 485 20.35 -10.58 19.87
CA ASN A 485 18.95 -10.73 19.47
C ASN A 485 18.59 -12.18 19.15
N HIS A 486 19.55 -12.96 18.62
CA HIS A 486 19.32 -14.31 18.14
C HIS A 486 20.08 -15.38 18.95
N LEU A 487 21.42 -15.39 18.93
CA LEU A 487 22.19 -16.51 19.49
C LEU A 487 21.98 -16.70 21.01
N GLY A 488 21.91 -15.62 21.78
CA GLY A 488 21.61 -15.67 23.21
C GLY A 488 20.24 -16.31 23.50
N HIS A 489 19.20 -15.91 22.77
CA HIS A 489 17.85 -16.48 22.90
C HIS A 489 17.77 -17.91 22.37
N PHE A 490 18.47 -18.21 21.28
CA PHE A 490 18.59 -19.54 20.73
C PHE A 490 19.17 -20.49 21.77
N LEU A 491 20.29 -20.12 22.41
CA LEU A 491 20.91 -20.92 23.45
C LEU A 491 19.98 -21.07 24.66
N LEU A 492 19.41 -19.97 25.15
CA LEU A 492 18.48 -19.97 26.29
C LEU A 492 17.32 -20.94 26.08
N THR A 493 16.66 -20.84 24.92
CA THR A 493 15.50 -21.66 24.56
C THR A 493 15.86 -23.14 24.53
N ASN A 494 16.99 -23.50 23.93
CA ASN A 494 17.45 -24.88 23.88
C ASN A 494 17.81 -25.45 25.26
N LEU A 495 18.40 -24.64 26.15
CA LEU A 495 18.75 -25.06 27.52
C LEU A 495 17.53 -25.24 28.43
N LEU A 496 16.42 -24.58 28.13
CA LEU A 496 15.17 -24.67 28.88
C LEU A 496 14.13 -25.60 28.23
N LEU A 497 14.48 -26.21 27.09
CA LEU A 497 13.55 -26.94 26.23
C LEU A 497 12.91 -28.15 26.93
N ASP A 498 13.70 -28.93 27.67
CA ASP A 498 13.18 -30.08 28.40
C ASP A 498 12.22 -29.67 29.52
N LYS A 499 12.43 -28.50 30.13
CA LYS A 499 11.52 -27.97 31.13
C LYS A 499 10.21 -27.49 30.51
N LEU A 500 10.28 -26.83 29.35
CA LEU A 500 9.11 -26.46 28.56
C LEU A 500 8.28 -27.70 28.18
N LYS A 501 8.93 -28.75 27.66
CA LYS A 501 8.26 -30.02 27.32
C LYS A 501 7.59 -30.68 28.51
N LYS A 502 8.27 -30.76 29.66
CA LYS A 502 7.69 -31.30 30.91
C LYS A 502 6.53 -30.47 31.44
N SER A 503 6.45 -29.19 31.07
CA SER A 503 5.41 -28.26 31.49
C SER A 503 4.28 -28.14 30.46
N ALA A 504 4.29 -28.95 29.38
CA ALA A 504 3.31 -28.88 28.31
C ALA A 504 1.86 -28.97 28.84
N PRO A 505 0.89 -28.21 28.28
CA PRO A 505 1.08 -27.28 27.16
C PRO A 505 1.89 -26.04 27.56
N SER A 506 2.91 -25.71 26.75
CA SER A 506 3.82 -24.58 26.99
C SER A 506 4.19 -23.86 25.69
N ARG A 507 4.77 -22.66 25.78
CA ARG A 507 4.92 -21.74 24.65
C ARG A 507 6.28 -21.05 24.61
N VAL A 508 6.79 -20.85 23.40
CA VAL A 508 7.95 -20.00 23.11
C VAL A 508 7.53 -18.85 22.20
N VAL A 509 7.78 -17.61 22.61
CA VAL A 509 7.45 -16.40 21.84
C VAL A 509 8.73 -15.64 21.52
N ASN A 510 9.04 -15.50 20.24
CA ASN A 510 10.24 -14.82 19.73
C ASN A 510 9.88 -13.45 19.15
N VAL A 511 10.39 -12.38 19.76
CA VAL A 511 10.16 -11.01 19.25
C VAL A 511 11.07 -10.72 18.06
N SER A 512 10.46 -10.62 16.89
CA SER A 512 11.08 -10.24 15.62
C SER A 512 10.76 -8.75 15.28
N SER A 513 10.80 -8.37 14.00
CA SER A 513 10.55 -7.02 13.50
C SER A 513 10.14 -7.06 12.01
N GLY A 514 9.43 -6.06 11.50
CA GLY A 514 9.23 -5.88 10.06
C GLY A 514 10.55 -5.79 9.26
N ALA A 515 11.65 -5.41 9.91
CA ALA A 515 12.99 -5.41 9.31
C ALA A 515 13.46 -6.80 8.81
N HIS A 516 12.82 -7.89 9.25
CA HIS A 516 13.14 -9.23 8.77
C HIS A 516 12.85 -9.42 7.27
N GLU A 517 11.88 -8.68 6.70
CA GLU A 517 11.48 -8.78 5.29
C GLU A 517 12.59 -8.31 4.34
N GLN A 518 13.46 -7.42 4.82
CA GLN A 518 14.61 -6.90 4.09
C GLN A 518 15.92 -7.59 4.49
N GLY A 519 15.87 -8.54 5.44
CA GLY A 519 17.03 -9.27 5.93
C GLY A 519 17.40 -10.45 5.02
N ALA A 520 18.67 -10.85 5.06
CA ALA A 520 19.16 -12.09 4.47
C ALA A 520 20.09 -12.78 5.46
N ILE A 521 20.10 -14.13 5.49
CA ILE A 521 21.09 -14.89 6.28
C ILE A 521 22.32 -15.11 5.42
N ASN A 522 23.42 -14.44 5.75
CA ASN A 522 24.69 -14.65 5.07
C ASN A 522 25.50 -15.73 5.79
N PHE A 523 25.43 -16.98 5.32
CA PHE A 523 26.16 -18.09 5.96
C PHE A 523 27.68 -17.98 5.80
N ASP A 524 28.16 -17.40 4.69
CA ASP A 524 29.59 -17.23 4.41
C ASP A 524 30.23 -16.11 5.25
N ASP A 525 29.41 -15.20 5.77
CA ASP A 525 29.82 -14.07 6.61
C ASP A 525 28.79 -13.83 7.71
N ILE A 526 28.51 -14.85 8.53
CA ILE A 526 27.42 -14.81 9.52
C ILE A 526 27.59 -13.72 10.58
N ASN A 527 28.83 -13.34 10.86
CA ASN A 527 29.18 -12.23 11.76
C ASN A 527 29.33 -10.89 11.02
N LEU A 528 29.03 -10.85 9.72
CA LEU A 528 29.08 -9.67 8.87
C LEU A 528 30.41 -8.90 9.01
N GLU A 529 31.53 -9.62 9.01
CA GLU A 529 32.85 -9.01 9.15
C GLU A 529 33.25 -8.24 7.89
N ARG A 530 32.72 -8.64 6.72
CA ARG A 530 33.04 -8.04 5.41
C ARG A 530 31.96 -7.09 4.91
N THR A 531 30.70 -7.29 5.33
CA THR A 531 29.53 -6.65 4.72
C THR A 531 28.64 -5.90 5.72
N TYR A 532 29.21 -5.46 6.85
CA TYR A 532 28.44 -4.84 7.92
C TYR A 532 27.68 -3.59 7.48
N THR A 533 26.37 -3.61 7.72
CA THR A 533 25.56 -2.40 7.83
C THR A 533 24.68 -2.50 9.07
N PRO A 534 24.46 -1.40 9.82
CA PRO A 534 23.67 -1.45 11.07
C PRO A 534 22.26 -2.02 10.88
N TRP A 535 21.60 -1.66 9.78
CA TRP A 535 20.25 -2.15 9.45
C TRP A 535 20.26 -3.56 8.83
N GLY A 536 21.28 -3.90 8.03
CA GLY A 536 21.43 -5.26 7.49
C GLY A 536 21.67 -6.29 8.60
N ALA A 537 22.54 -5.99 9.58
CA ALA A 537 22.78 -6.83 10.75
C ALA A 537 21.52 -6.98 11.62
N TYR A 538 20.77 -5.89 11.82
CA TYR A 538 19.48 -5.94 12.51
C TYR A 538 18.47 -6.84 11.78
N GLY A 539 18.30 -6.63 10.47
CA GLY A 539 17.43 -7.42 9.61
C GLY A 539 17.78 -8.90 9.62
N GLN A 540 19.07 -9.25 9.49
CA GLN A 540 19.55 -10.63 9.60
C GLN A 540 19.19 -11.25 10.96
N SER A 541 19.43 -10.53 12.06
CA SER A 541 19.11 -11.03 13.41
C SER A 541 17.61 -11.28 13.61
N LYS A 542 16.75 -10.43 13.03
CA LYS A 542 15.29 -10.55 13.14
C LYS A 542 14.71 -11.60 12.20
N LEU A 543 15.30 -11.79 11.01
CA LEU A 543 15.00 -12.92 10.14
C LEU A 543 15.38 -14.26 10.79
N ALA A 544 16.53 -14.33 11.45
CA ALA A 544 16.95 -15.53 12.17
C ALA A 544 15.94 -15.95 13.25
N ASN A 545 15.28 -15.01 13.93
CA ASN A 545 14.21 -15.31 14.89
C ASN A 545 12.95 -15.92 14.22
N VAL A 546 12.58 -15.48 13.02
CA VAL A 546 11.45 -16.05 12.27
C VAL A 546 11.78 -17.47 11.81
N LEU A 547 12.97 -17.67 11.23
CA LEU A 547 13.43 -18.97 10.76
C LEU A 547 13.58 -19.96 11.93
N PHE A 548 14.13 -19.52 13.05
CA PHE A 548 14.23 -20.35 14.25
C PHE A 548 12.88 -20.74 14.81
N THR A 549 11.89 -19.85 14.79
CA THR A 549 10.53 -20.19 15.24
C THR A 549 9.94 -21.32 14.39
N LYS A 550 10.03 -21.22 13.07
CA LYS A 550 9.55 -22.24 12.13
C LYS A 550 10.24 -23.58 12.33
N GLU A 551 11.57 -23.57 12.46
CA GLU A 551 12.33 -24.81 12.65
C GLU A 551 12.13 -25.41 14.05
N LEU A 552 11.98 -24.58 15.08
CA LEU A 552 11.71 -25.04 16.43
C LEU A 552 10.34 -25.71 16.52
N ASP A 553 9.31 -25.15 15.86
CA ASP A 553 8.00 -25.80 15.73
C ASP A 553 8.13 -27.20 15.13
N ARG A 554 8.81 -27.30 13.98
CA ARG A 554 9.05 -28.58 13.29
C ARG A 554 9.73 -29.61 14.19
N LYS A 555 10.71 -29.18 15.00
CA LYS A 555 11.43 -30.05 15.96
C LYS A 555 10.63 -30.40 17.21
N LEU A 556 9.63 -29.60 17.56
CA LEU A 556 8.79 -29.76 18.74
C LEU A 556 7.43 -30.38 18.44
N LYS A 557 7.22 -30.84 17.20
CA LYS A 557 6.04 -31.58 16.81
C LYS A 557 5.72 -32.68 17.84
N ASP A 558 4.46 -32.76 18.23
CA ASP A 558 3.91 -33.72 19.19
C ASP A 558 4.45 -33.59 20.64
N SER A 559 5.29 -32.60 20.95
CA SER A 559 5.80 -32.37 22.31
C SER A 559 4.88 -31.52 23.19
N GLY A 560 3.80 -30.96 22.63
CA GLY A 560 2.88 -30.04 23.31
C GLY A 560 3.45 -28.65 23.57
N VAL A 561 4.60 -28.31 22.97
CA VAL A 561 5.21 -26.98 23.03
C VAL A 561 4.96 -26.24 21.72
N THR A 562 4.31 -25.08 21.77
CA THR A 562 4.07 -24.24 20.59
C THR A 562 5.07 -23.10 20.49
N THR A 563 5.31 -22.61 19.27
CA THR A 563 6.26 -21.53 19.02
C THR A 563 5.65 -20.44 18.13
N TYR A 564 5.96 -19.19 18.42
CA TYR A 564 5.46 -18.05 17.63
C TYR A 564 6.53 -16.99 17.48
N SER A 565 6.52 -16.30 16.34
CA SER A 565 7.31 -15.09 16.12
C SER A 565 6.39 -13.91 15.85
N LEU A 566 6.84 -12.69 16.16
CA LEU A 566 5.99 -11.52 15.96
C LEU A 566 6.73 -10.22 15.70
N HIS A 567 6.03 -9.24 15.13
CA HIS A 567 6.41 -7.84 15.14
C HIS A 567 5.58 -7.05 16.15
N PRO A 568 6.21 -6.30 17.07
CA PRO A 568 5.47 -5.55 18.08
C PRO A 568 4.91 -4.20 17.57
N GLY A 569 5.25 -3.78 16.34
CA GLY A 569 4.95 -2.44 15.82
C GLY A 569 6.13 -1.45 15.98
N VAL A 570 5.94 -0.23 15.49
CA VAL A 570 6.90 0.88 15.69
C VAL A 570 6.61 1.55 17.02
N ILE A 571 7.50 1.37 17.99
CA ILE A 571 7.31 1.80 19.39
C ILE A 571 8.49 2.67 19.78
N ASN A 572 8.23 3.79 20.46
CA ASN A 572 9.29 4.58 21.06
C ASN A 572 9.85 3.83 22.28
N THR A 573 10.85 3.00 22.06
CA THR A 573 11.57 2.29 23.11
C THR A 573 13.02 2.73 23.12
N GLU A 574 13.66 2.44 24.23
CA GLU A 574 15.10 2.49 24.46
C GLU A 574 15.95 1.74 23.40
N LEU A 575 15.36 1.00 22.45
CA LEU A 575 16.06 0.42 21.29
C LEU A 575 16.58 1.49 20.32
N SER A 576 15.98 2.67 20.25
CA SER A 576 16.35 3.75 19.30
C SER A 576 17.65 4.47 19.66
N ARG A 577 18.26 4.17 20.81
CA ARG A 577 19.43 4.87 21.38
C ARG A 577 20.66 4.97 20.46
N ASN A 578 20.76 4.13 19.44
CA ASN A 578 21.88 4.10 18.50
C ASN A 578 21.55 4.70 17.11
N MET A 579 20.34 5.23 16.90
CA MET A 579 19.93 5.78 15.60
C MET A 579 20.79 6.97 15.15
N ASP A 580 21.27 7.80 16.08
CA ASP A 580 22.14 8.95 15.76
C ASP A 580 23.50 8.52 15.19
N ALA A 581 24.00 7.35 15.57
CA ALA A 581 25.24 6.79 15.05
C ALA A 581 25.08 6.17 13.65
N ALA A 582 23.86 5.77 13.27
CA ALA A 582 23.58 5.07 12.02
C ALA A 582 23.31 6.00 10.82
N PHE A 583 22.85 7.24 11.06
CA PHE A 583 22.44 8.17 9.99
C PHE A 583 23.31 9.44 9.87
N GLY A 584 24.35 9.59 10.70
CA GLY A 584 25.28 10.72 10.65
C GLY A 584 24.68 12.06 11.13
N TRP A 585 25.49 13.12 11.15
CA TRP A 585 25.14 14.42 11.76
C TRP A 585 23.92 15.13 11.13
N GLY A 586 23.56 14.79 9.88
CA GLY A 586 22.36 15.33 9.21
C GLY A 586 21.04 14.82 9.81
N PHE A 587 21.04 13.65 10.43
CA PHE A 587 19.87 13.09 11.13
C PHE A 587 19.59 13.80 12.46
N THR A 588 20.62 14.31 13.12
CA THR A 588 20.53 15.03 14.39
C THR A 588 19.69 16.32 14.28
N LEU A 589 19.65 16.94 13.08
CA LEU A 589 18.82 18.11 12.78
C LEU A 589 17.32 17.75 12.61
N LEU A 590 17.00 16.53 12.17
CA LEU A 590 15.63 16.03 11.97
C LEU A 590 15.10 15.22 13.18
N SER A 591 15.98 14.81 14.09
CA SER A 591 15.70 14.01 15.29
C SER A 591 14.59 14.57 16.19
N PRO A 592 14.45 15.89 16.44
CA PRO A 592 13.34 16.44 17.23
C PRO A 592 11.98 16.25 16.57
N VAL A 593 11.91 16.41 15.25
CA VAL A 593 10.67 16.29 14.46
C VAL A 593 10.28 14.81 14.34
N LEU A 594 11.25 13.94 14.09
CA LEU A 594 11.02 12.50 14.00
C LEU A 594 10.62 11.90 15.36
N SER A 595 11.25 12.33 16.46
CA SER A 595 10.89 11.90 17.82
C SER A 595 9.51 12.41 18.25
N ALA A 596 9.11 13.62 17.83
CA ALA A 596 7.76 14.13 18.01
C ALA A 596 6.74 13.30 17.21
N ALA A 597 7.03 12.99 15.94
CA ALA A 597 6.17 12.15 15.11
C ALA A 597 6.01 10.72 15.68
N VAL A 598 7.09 10.10 16.16
CA VAL A 598 7.04 8.78 16.81
C VAL A 598 6.31 8.83 18.17
N ARG A 599 6.38 9.95 18.92
CA ARG A 599 5.58 10.14 20.14
C ARG A 599 4.09 10.33 19.87
N LEU A 600 3.73 10.96 18.75
CA LEU A 600 2.34 11.24 18.35
C LEU A 600 1.68 10.05 17.63
N PHE A 601 2.45 9.29 16.82
CA PHE A 601 1.90 8.25 15.94
C PHE A 601 2.46 6.83 16.18
N GLY A 602 3.53 6.67 16.97
CA GLY A 602 4.04 5.36 17.36
C GLY A 602 3.14 4.67 18.39
N LYS A 603 3.18 3.33 18.44
CA LYS A 603 2.46 2.56 19.46
C LYS A 603 2.98 2.94 20.85
N SER A 604 2.08 3.04 21.82
CA SER A 604 2.48 3.07 23.23
C SER A 604 3.16 1.74 23.61
N VAL A 605 3.88 1.74 24.72
CA VAL A 605 4.47 0.52 25.27
C VAL A 605 3.40 -0.56 25.53
N GLN A 606 2.22 -0.16 26.01
CA GLN A 606 1.06 -1.04 26.23
C GLN A 606 0.52 -1.62 24.93
N GLN A 607 0.39 -0.80 23.89
CA GLN A 607 -0.07 -1.23 22.57
C GLN A 607 0.94 -2.17 21.90
N GLY A 608 2.24 -1.86 22.02
CA GLY A 608 3.31 -2.69 21.46
C GLY A 608 3.47 -4.06 22.13
N ALA A 609 3.06 -4.19 23.40
CA ALA A 609 3.07 -5.47 24.10
C ALA A 609 1.93 -6.42 23.67
N GLN A 610 0.88 -5.92 23.02
CA GLN A 610 -0.35 -6.68 22.78
C GLN A 610 -0.15 -7.94 21.94
N THR A 611 0.63 -7.86 20.86
CA THR A 611 0.91 -9.04 20.02
C THR A 611 1.70 -10.10 20.79
N THR A 612 2.67 -9.68 21.62
CA THR A 612 3.42 -10.58 22.51
C THR A 612 2.51 -11.26 23.52
N ILE A 613 1.64 -10.50 24.18
CA ILE A 613 0.66 -11.02 25.14
C ILE A 613 -0.29 -11.99 24.42
N HIS A 614 -0.78 -11.65 23.22
CA HIS A 614 -1.66 -12.50 22.44
C HIS A 614 -1.05 -13.86 22.12
N CYS A 615 0.18 -13.90 21.60
CA CYS A 615 0.90 -15.15 21.35
C CYS A 615 1.16 -15.94 22.66
N ALA A 616 1.43 -15.23 23.76
CA ALA A 616 1.71 -15.85 25.05
C ALA A 616 0.48 -16.49 25.71
N VAL A 617 -0.71 -15.88 25.63
CA VAL A 617 -1.84 -16.22 26.52
C VAL A 617 -3.15 -16.61 25.81
N THR A 618 -3.24 -16.51 24.49
CA THR A 618 -4.49 -16.81 23.78
C THR A 618 -4.65 -18.32 23.58
N GLU A 619 -5.71 -18.89 24.14
CA GLU A 619 -6.09 -20.29 23.96
C GLU A 619 -6.53 -20.55 22.51
N GLY A 620 -6.29 -21.75 21.98
CA GLY A 620 -6.70 -22.10 20.60
C GLY A 620 -5.70 -21.70 19.50
N LEU A 621 -4.52 -21.18 19.86
CA LEU A 621 -3.47 -20.81 18.89
C LEU A 621 -2.60 -21.99 18.44
N GLU A 622 -2.87 -23.21 18.90
CA GLU A 622 -2.02 -24.38 18.67
C GLU A 622 -1.86 -24.70 17.18
N GLY A 623 -2.93 -24.51 16.38
CA GLY A 623 -2.90 -24.69 14.93
C GLY A 623 -2.08 -23.64 14.16
N PHE A 624 -1.64 -22.57 14.83
CA PHE A 624 -0.83 -21.50 14.26
C PHE A 624 0.64 -21.55 14.73
N SER A 625 1.06 -22.64 15.37
CA SER A 625 2.45 -22.81 15.79
C SER A 625 3.41 -22.72 14.58
N GLY A 626 4.60 -22.15 14.81
CA GLY A 626 5.58 -21.84 13.76
C GLY A 626 5.32 -20.56 12.95
N GLN A 627 4.17 -19.88 13.15
CA GLN A 627 3.80 -18.71 12.34
C GLN A 627 4.38 -17.38 12.87
N TYR A 628 4.22 -16.34 12.03
CA TYR A 628 4.61 -14.96 12.28
C TYR A 628 3.38 -14.06 12.42
N PHE A 629 3.33 -13.25 13.47
CA PHE A 629 2.20 -12.39 13.82
C PHE A 629 2.59 -10.90 13.74
N ALA A 630 1.67 -10.02 13.33
CA ALA A 630 1.90 -8.57 13.23
C ALA A 630 0.73 -7.77 13.81
#